data_AF-A0A0A6YXR6-F1
#
_entry.id   AF-A0A0A6YXR6-F1
#
_cell.length_a   1.000
_cell.length_b   1.000
_cell.length_c   1.000
_cell.angle_alpha   90.00
_cell.angle_beta   90.00
_cell.angle_gamma   90.00
#
_symmetry.space_group_name_H-M   'P 1'
#
loop_
_entity.id
_entity.type
_entity.pdbx_description
1 polymer ?
#
loop_
_entity_poly.entity_id
_entity_poly.type
_entity_poly.pdbx_seq_one_letter_code
_entity_poly.pdbx_strand_id
1 'polypeptide(L)'
;YVENAVMLSENRSLFSLRDIVEFRCHPGFIMKGASSVHCQSLNKWEPELPSCFKGVICRLPQEMSGFQKGLGMKKEYYYGENVTLECEDGYTLEGSSQSQCQSDGSWNPLLAKCVSRSISGLIVGIFIGIIVFILVIIVFIWMILKYKKRTTSPARNSLTQEVS
;
A
#
# COMPACT_ATOMS: atom_id res chain seq x y z
N TYR A 1 -40.18 5.63 -5.54
CA TYR A 1 -40.13 4.15 -5.61
C TYR A 1 -38.69 3.75 -5.45
N VAL A 2 -38.41 2.76 -4.60
CA VAL A 2 -37.06 2.20 -4.43
C VAL A 2 -37.13 0.76 -4.94
N GLU A 3 -36.35 0.45 -5.97
CA GLU A 3 -36.32 -0.89 -6.56
C GLU A 3 -35.73 -1.89 -5.56
N ASN A 4 -36.27 -3.11 -5.54
CA ASN A 4 -35.82 -4.19 -4.66
C ASN A 4 -35.89 -3.86 -3.15
N ALA A 5 -36.81 -2.97 -2.76
CA ALA A 5 -37.08 -2.61 -1.38
C ALA A 5 -38.57 -2.63 -1.04
N VAL A 6 -38.85 -2.79 0.25
CA VAL A 6 -40.17 -2.57 0.85
C VAL A 6 -40.15 -1.29 1.68
N MET A 7 -41.25 -0.56 1.64
CA MET A 7 -41.51 0.55 2.56
C MET A 7 -42.07 -0.02 3.87
N LEU A 8 -41.51 0.39 5.00
CA LEU A 8 -41.93 -0.08 6.32
C LEU A 8 -43.07 0.74 6.92
N SER A 9 -43.30 1.96 6.41
CA SER A 9 -44.50 2.74 6.75
C SER A 9 -45.74 2.13 6.09
N GLU A 10 -46.92 2.56 6.54
CA GLU A 10 -48.20 2.16 5.93
C GLU A 10 -48.20 2.31 4.40
N ASN A 11 -48.98 1.45 3.73
CA ASN A 11 -49.11 1.43 2.28
C ASN A 11 -49.90 2.66 1.77
N ARG A 12 -49.24 3.82 1.78
CA ARG A 12 -49.76 5.10 1.31
C ARG A 12 -48.88 5.66 0.20
N SER A 13 -49.50 6.28 -0.79
CA SER A 13 -48.83 6.85 -1.96
C SER A 13 -48.57 8.36 -1.83
N LEU A 14 -49.05 8.99 -0.75
CA LEU A 14 -48.97 10.43 -0.49
C LEU A 14 -48.38 10.67 0.90
N PHE A 15 -47.42 11.60 0.98
CA PHE A 15 -46.69 11.93 2.19
C PHE A 15 -46.72 13.44 2.43
N SER A 16 -47.03 13.85 3.65
CA SER A 16 -47.02 15.26 4.06
C SER A 16 -45.60 15.76 4.31
N LEU A 17 -45.42 17.08 4.31
CA LEU A 17 -44.13 17.69 4.62
C LEU A 17 -43.64 17.22 6.01
N ARG A 18 -42.39 16.76 6.08
CA ARG A 18 -41.73 16.14 7.26
C ARG A 18 -42.19 14.72 7.61
N ASP A 19 -43.05 14.10 6.82
CA ASP A 19 -43.34 12.67 7.00
C ASP A 19 -42.05 11.86 6.81
N ILE A 20 -41.78 10.98 7.76
CA ILE A 20 -40.63 10.08 7.73
C ILE A 20 -41.08 8.74 7.14
N VAL A 21 -40.29 8.23 6.20
CA VAL A 21 -40.51 6.95 5.55
C VAL A 21 -39.24 6.13 5.70
N GLU A 22 -39.41 4.89 6.15
CA GLU A 22 -38.33 3.94 6.29
C GLU A 22 -38.44 2.85 5.22
N PHE A 23 -37.29 2.45 4.68
CA PHE A 23 -37.17 1.42 3.67
C PHE A 23 -36.35 0.24 4.20
N ARG A 24 -36.60 -0.94 3.64
CA ARG A 24 -35.80 -2.13 3.84
C ARG A 24 -35.60 -2.85 2.52
N CYS A 25 -34.37 -3.25 2.21
CA CYS A 25 -34.11 -4.04 1.02
C CYS A 25 -34.72 -5.44 1.14
N HIS A 26 -35.12 -6.03 0.01
CA HIS A 26 -35.53 -7.43 -0.05
C HIS A 26 -34.39 -8.35 0.44
N PRO A 27 -34.72 -9.58 0.89
CA PRO A 27 -33.70 -10.56 1.24
C PRO A 27 -32.69 -10.77 0.11
N GLY A 28 -31.40 -10.76 0.46
CA GLY A 28 -30.31 -10.88 -0.50
C GLY A 28 -29.93 -9.58 -1.22
N PHE A 29 -30.50 -8.44 -0.83
CA PHE A 29 -30.08 -7.11 -1.28
C PHE A 29 -29.49 -6.30 -0.13
N ILE A 30 -28.51 -5.45 -0.44
CA ILE A 30 -27.81 -4.58 0.51
C ILE A 30 -28.19 -3.13 0.24
N MET A 31 -28.49 -2.38 1.30
CA MET A 31 -28.86 -0.97 1.23
C MET A 31 -27.63 -0.06 1.12
N LYS A 32 -27.67 0.88 0.19
CA LYS A 32 -26.77 2.04 0.10
C LYS A 32 -27.56 3.32 0.35
N GLY A 33 -27.06 4.16 1.24
CA GLY A 33 -27.73 5.40 1.66
C GLY A 33 -28.47 5.24 2.98
N ALA A 34 -29.30 6.21 3.32
CA ALA A 34 -30.05 6.20 4.58
C ALA A 34 -31.27 5.27 4.49
N SER A 35 -31.52 4.51 5.55
CA SER A 35 -32.72 3.67 5.65
C SER A 35 -33.99 4.46 5.89
N SER A 36 -33.87 5.68 6.44
CA SER A 36 -34.98 6.60 6.67
C SER A 36 -34.76 7.91 5.92
N VAL A 37 -35.83 8.41 5.33
CA VAL A 37 -35.87 9.69 4.60
C VAL A 37 -37.10 10.46 5.04
N HIS A 38 -37.08 11.79 4.91
CA HIS A 38 -38.25 12.62 5.16
C HIS A 38 -38.67 13.38 3.91
N CYS A 39 -39.99 13.58 3.79
CA CYS A 39 -40.57 14.36 2.71
C CYS A 39 -40.25 15.84 2.89
N GLN A 40 -39.57 16.42 1.92
CA GLN A 40 -39.20 17.83 1.84
C GLN A 40 -40.15 18.56 0.88
N SER A 41 -40.10 19.89 0.89
CA SER A 41 -40.82 20.71 -0.10
C SER A 41 -40.40 20.36 -1.53
N LEU A 42 -41.27 20.63 -2.51
CA LEU A 42 -41.01 20.37 -3.93
C LEU A 42 -40.86 18.88 -4.28
N ASN A 43 -41.57 17.99 -3.57
CA ASN A 43 -41.57 16.54 -3.81
C ASN A 43 -40.18 15.90 -3.73
N LYS A 44 -39.31 16.42 -2.85
CA LYS A 44 -37.97 15.88 -2.61
C LYS A 44 -37.94 15.02 -1.36
N TRP A 45 -36.99 14.10 -1.33
CA TRP A 45 -36.68 13.29 -0.15
C TRP A 45 -35.32 13.70 0.37
N GLU A 46 -35.21 13.83 1.69
CA GLU A 46 -33.94 14.15 2.33
C GLU A 46 -33.65 13.18 3.49
N PRO A 47 -32.45 12.56 3.54
CA PRO A 47 -31.47 12.48 2.46
C PRO A 47 -32.05 11.77 1.21
N GLU A 48 -31.28 11.69 0.12
CA GLU A 48 -31.72 11.00 -1.10
C GLU A 48 -32.19 9.57 -0.82
N LEU A 49 -33.14 9.09 -1.62
CA LEU A 49 -33.70 7.75 -1.48
C LEU A 49 -32.59 6.68 -1.53
N PRO A 50 -32.66 5.65 -0.68
CA PRO A 50 -31.67 4.58 -0.70
C PRO A 50 -31.74 3.78 -2.00
N SER A 51 -30.66 3.07 -2.29
CA SER A 51 -30.60 2.09 -3.39
C SER A 51 -30.32 0.70 -2.83
N CYS A 52 -31.00 -0.32 -3.35
CA CYS A 52 -30.80 -1.71 -2.96
C CYS A 52 -30.10 -2.47 -4.10
N PHE A 53 -28.93 -3.00 -3.80
CA PHE A 53 -28.13 -3.78 -4.76
C PHE A 53 -28.17 -5.24 -4.40
N LYS A 54 -28.18 -6.13 -5.39
CA LYS A 54 -28.05 -7.57 -5.14
C LYS A 54 -26.79 -7.78 -4.30
N GLY A 55 -26.85 -8.63 -3.28
CA GLY A 55 -25.75 -8.89 -2.37
C GLY A 55 -24.51 -9.29 -3.16
N VAL A 56 -23.59 -8.34 -3.31
CA VAL A 56 -22.32 -8.56 -3.99
C VAL A 56 -21.29 -8.94 -2.94
N ILE A 57 -20.48 -9.94 -3.31
CA ILE A 57 -19.43 -10.48 -2.47
C ILE A 57 -18.10 -10.21 -3.17
N CYS A 58 -17.26 -9.39 -2.55
CA CYS A 58 -15.87 -9.25 -2.92
C CYS A 58 -15.06 -10.37 -2.28
N ARG A 59 -14.28 -11.09 -3.08
CA ARG A 59 -13.43 -12.17 -2.59
C ARG A 59 -11.98 -11.72 -2.53
N LEU A 60 -11.29 -12.13 -1.47
CA LEU A 60 -9.83 -12.04 -1.46
C LEU A 60 -9.24 -13.10 -2.39
N PRO A 61 -8.14 -12.78 -3.12
CA PRO A 61 -7.37 -13.77 -3.85
C PRO A 61 -6.95 -14.93 -2.95
N GLN A 62 -6.95 -16.15 -3.50
CA GLN A 62 -6.65 -17.37 -2.72
C GLN A 62 -5.20 -17.39 -2.23
N GLU A 63 -4.27 -16.83 -3.01
CA GLU A 63 -2.85 -16.76 -2.71
C GLU A 63 -2.43 -15.29 -2.59
N MET A 64 -2.24 -14.83 -1.36
CA MET A 64 -1.67 -13.53 -1.04
C MET A 64 -0.44 -13.76 -0.16
N SER A 65 0.75 -13.66 -0.77
CA SER A 65 2.03 -13.89 -0.09
C SER A 65 2.48 -12.66 0.70
N GLY A 66 3.11 -12.90 1.84
CA GLY A 66 3.68 -11.84 2.69
C GLY A 66 2.66 -10.99 3.44
N PHE A 67 1.37 -11.36 3.43
CA PHE A 67 0.34 -10.71 4.25
C PHE A 67 0.18 -11.42 5.59
N GLN A 68 0.06 -10.64 6.66
CA GLN A 68 -0.19 -11.14 7.98
C GLN A 68 -1.60 -11.73 8.06
N LYS A 69 -1.69 -13.04 8.30
CA LYS A 69 -2.97 -13.73 8.52
C LYS A 69 -3.49 -13.42 9.94
N GLY A 70 -4.17 -12.30 10.10
CA GLY A 70 -4.76 -11.86 11.36
C GLY A 70 -6.20 -12.32 11.58
N LEU A 71 -6.67 -12.27 12.84
CA LEU A 71 -8.08 -12.36 13.21
C LEU A 71 -8.83 -11.16 12.59
N GLY A 72 -9.58 -11.39 11.51
CA GLY A 72 -10.38 -10.34 10.88
C GLY A 72 -10.36 -10.37 9.35
N MET A 73 -9.38 -11.04 8.73
CA MET A 73 -9.44 -11.30 7.30
C MET A 73 -10.45 -12.40 6.99
N LYS A 74 -11.55 -12.02 6.33
CA LYS A 74 -12.57 -12.94 5.82
C LYS A 74 -12.21 -13.31 4.38
N LYS A 75 -12.65 -14.47 3.90
CA LYS A 75 -12.52 -14.80 2.47
C LYS A 75 -13.47 -13.98 1.59
N GLU A 76 -14.59 -13.57 2.19
CA GLU A 76 -15.72 -12.93 1.54
C GLU A 76 -16.14 -11.68 2.32
N TYR A 77 -16.32 -10.58 1.59
CA TYR A 77 -16.73 -9.28 2.10
C TYR A 77 -17.95 -8.79 1.33
N TYR A 78 -18.91 -8.23 2.05
CA TYR A 78 -20.10 -7.62 1.46
C TYR A 78 -19.84 -6.16 1.07
N TYR A 79 -20.68 -5.64 0.18
CA TYR A 79 -20.66 -4.23 -0.20
C TYR A 79 -20.53 -3.29 1.00
N GLY A 80 -19.60 -2.34 0.92
CA GLY A 80 -19.32 -1.36 1.98
C GLY A 80 -18.45 -1.88 3.13
N GLU A 81 -18.22 -3.20 3.24
CA GLU A 81 -17.23 -3.71 4.19
C GLU A 81 -15.82 -3.37 3.73
N ASN A 82 -14.96 -3.08 4.72
CA ASN A 82 -13.56 -2.76 4.51
C ASN A 82 -12.68 -3.95 4.91
N VAL A 83 -11.61 -4.16 4.14
CA VAL A 83 -10.48 -5.01 4.53
C VAL A 83 -9.28 -4.15 4.83
N THR A 84 -8.58 -4.44 5.92
CA THR A 84 -7.28 -3.85 6.25
C THR A 84 -6.20 -4.88 5.95
N LEU A 85 -5.22 -4.48 5.14
CA LEU A 85 -4.13 -5.31 4.68
C LEU A 85 -2.84 -4.91 5.38
N GLU A 86 -2.18 -5.88 6.02
CA GLU A 86 -0.92 -5.70 6.73
C GLU A 86 0.08 -6.76 6.24
N CYS A 87 1.32 -6.35 6.03
CA CYS A 87 2.38 -7.25 5.58
C CYS A 87 3.13 -7.86 6.77
N GLU A 88 3.58 -9.09 6.61
CA GLU A 88 4.48 -9.77 7.54
C GLU A 88 5.83 -9.04 7.66
N ASP A 89 6.54 -9.31 8.74
CA ASP A 89 7.88 -8.78 8.96
C ASP A 89 8.82 -9.13 7.78
N GLY A 90 9.58 -8.12 7.33
CA GLY A 90 10.45 -8.25 6.17
C GLY A 90 9.77 -7.95 4.83
N TYR A 91 8.46 -7.71 4.81
CA TYR A 91 7.74 -7.18 3.66
C TYR A 91 7.38 -5.70 3.84
N THR A 92 7.04 -5.05 2.73
CA THR A 92 6.57 -3.66 2.67
C THR A 92 5.29 -3.63 1.84
N LEU A 93 4.29 -2.90 2.32
CA LEU A 93 3.00 -2.76 1.64
C LEU A 93 3.12 -1.76 0.48
N GLU A 94 2.80 -2.20 -0.72
CA GLU A 94 2.70 -1.38 -1.93
C GLU A 94 1.24 -1.19 -2.30
N GLY A 95 0.75 0.06 -2.20
CA GLY A 95 -0.66 0.42 -2.40
C GLY A 95 -1.32 0.89 -1.10
N SER A 96 -2.65 0.83 -1.05
CA SER A 96 -3.43 1.26 0.11
C SER A 96 -3.58 0.15 1.14
N SER A 97 -3.40 0.48 2.42
CA SER A 97 -3.60 -0.45 3.55
C SER A 97 -5.06 -0.83 3.79
N GLN A 98 -6.01 -0.14 3.18
CA GLN A 98 -7.42 -0.42 3.30
C GLN A 98 -8.10 -0.39 1.93
N SER A 99 -8.99 -1.36 1.69
CA SER A 99 -9.83 -1.45 0.50
C SER A 99 -11.28 -1.71 0.89
N GLN A 100 -12.23 -1.11 0.17
CA GLN A 100 -13.66 -1.30 0.39
C GLN A 100 -14.29 -2.10 -0.76
N CYS A 101 -15.18 -3.05 -0.41
CA CYS A 101 -15.95 -3.79 -1.39
C CYS A 101 -16.99 -2.89 -2.08
N GLN A 102 -16.93 -2.80 -3.40
CA GLN A 102 -17.80 -1.97 -4.22
C GLN A 102 -19.02 -2.74 -4.74
N SER A 103 -20.00 -2.01 -5.26
CA SER A 103 -21.28 -2.56 -5.71
C SER A 103 -21.17 -3.41 -6.98
N ASP A 104 -20.04 -3.37 -7.67
CA ASP A 104 -19.71 -4.21 -8.84
C ASP A 104 -18.86 -5.44 -8.46
N GLY A 105 -18.51 -5.60 -7.17
CA GLY A 105 -17.69 -6.71 -6.67
C GLY A 105 -16.20 -6.47 -6.79
N SER A 106 -15.80 -5.26 -7.20
CA SER A 106 -14.41 -4.84 -7.20
C SER A 106 -13.97 -4.29 -5.83
N TRP A 107 -12.67 -4.23 -5.64
CA TRP A 107 -12.04 -3.58 -4.50
C TRP A 107 -11.64 -2.15 -4.88
N ASN A 108 -12.02 -1.17 -4.07
CA ASN A 108 -11.58 0.21 -4.24
C ASN A 108 -11.09 0.82 -2.92
N PRO A 109 -9.84 1.33 -2.85
CA PRO A 109 -8.78 1.14 -3.84
C PRO A 109 -8.46 -0.34 -4.07
N LEU A 110 -7.80 -0.66 -5.19
CA LEU A 110 -7.36 -2.03 -5.50
C LEU A 110 -6.55 -2.62 -4.33
N LEU A 111 -6.64 -3.93 -4.14
CA LEU A 111 -5.89 -4.63 -3.10
C LEU A 111 -4.39 -4.37 -3.26
N ALA A 112 -3.73 -4.00 -2.17
CA ALA A 112 -2.29 -3.80 -2.11
C ALA A 112 -1.52 -5.11 -2.32
N LYS A 113 -0.20 -5.00 -2.46
CA LYS A 113 0.74 -6.12 -2.56
C LYS A 113 1.81 -6.01 -1.49
N CYS A 114 2.24 -7.12 -0.93
CA CYS A 114 3.41 -7.15 -0.05
C CYS A 114 4.65 -7.51 -0.87
N VAL A 115 5.63 -6.62 -0.87
CA VAL A 115 6.93 -6.83 -1.54
C VAL A 115 8.03 -7.02 -0.51
N SER A 116 8.93 -7.97 -0.73
CA SER A 116 10.02 -8.22 0.21
C SER A 116 10.97 -7.03 0.26
N ARG A 117 11.49 -6.73 1.45
CA ARG A 117 12.56 -5.73 1.62
C ARG A 117 13.83 -6.27 0.98
N SER A 118 14.15 -5.78 -0.21
CA SER A 118 15.41 -6.05 -0.89
C SER A 118 16.58 -5.47 -0.08
N ILE A 119 17.21 -6.31 0.75
CA ILE A 119 18.47 -5.98 1.46
C ILE A 119 19.65 -5.89 0.46
N SER A 120 19.45 -6.33 -0.79
CA SER A 120 20.50 -6.33 -1.81
C SER A 120 21.00 -4.93 -2.16
N GLY A 121 20.18 -3.87 -2.06
CA GLY A 121 20.64 -2.49 -2.28
C GLY A 121 21.69 -2.03 -1.25
N LEU A 122 21.50 -2.37 0.02
CA LEU A 122 22.46 -2.06 1.10
C LEU A 122 23.77 -2.83 0.91
N ILE A 123 23.68 -4.11 0.57
CA ILE A 123 24.84 -4.98 0.36
C ILE A 123 25.67 -4.49 -0.84
N VAL A 124 25.03 -4.14 -1.96
CA VAL A 124 25.71 -3.60 -3.14
C VAL A 124 26.40 -2.26 -2.81
N GLY A 125 25.74 -1.38 -2.06
CA GLY A 125 26.33 -0.11 -1.61
C GLY A 125 27.58 -0.30 -0.74
N ILE A 126 27.54 -1.26 0.20
CA ILE A 126 28.69 -1.59 1.05
C ILE A 126 29.87 -2.13 0.22
N PHE A 127 29.61 -3.06 -0.71
CA PHE A 127 30.66 -3.61 -1.57
C PHE A 127 31.33 -2.54 -2.45
N ILE A 128 30.54 -1.65 -3.04
CA ILE A 128 31.06 -0.53 -3.84
C ILE A 128 31.91 0.41 -2.96
N GLY A 129 31.43 0.74 -1.76
CA GLY A 129 32.17 1.58 -0.81
C GLY A 129 33.52 0.97 -0.40
N ILE A 130 33.56 -0.33 -0.12
CA ILE A 130 34.80 -1.05 0.22
C ILE A 130 35.79 -1.02 -0.95
N ILE A 131 35.32 -1.28 -2.18
CA ILE A 131 36.18 -1.26 -3.37
C ILE A 131 36.81 0.13 -3.57
N VAL A 132 36.02 1.20 -3.46
CA VAL A 132 36.52 2.58 -3.58
C VAL A 132 37.54 2.88 -2.48
N PHE A 133 37.28 2.47 -1.24
CA PHE A 133 38.22 2.67 -0.14
C PHE A 133 39.55 1.95 -0.35
N ILE A 134 39.52 0.71 -0.83
CA ILE A 134 40.72 -0.06 -1.17
C ILE A 134 41.51 0.63 -2.29
N LEU A 135 40.85 1.14 -3.34
CA LEU A 135 41.51 1.87 -4.41
C LEU A 135 42.22 3.14 -3.91
N VAL A 136 41.58 3.89 -3.00
CA VAL A 136 42.19 5.07 -2.36
C VAL A 136 43.43 4.69 -1.55
N ILE A 137 43.35 3.61 -0.77
CA ILE A 137 44.51 3.09 -0.01
C ILE A 137 45.65 2.69 -0.95
N ILE A 138 45.36 1.99 -2.05
CA ILE A 138 46.36 1.58 -3.03
C ILE A 138 47.06 2.80 -3.64
N VAL A 139 46.29 3.84 -4.00
CA VAL A 139 46.85 5.10 -4.53
C VAL A 139 47.72 5.80 -3.49
N PHE A 140 47.28 5.86 -2.23
CA PHE A 140 48.07 6.43 -1.12
C PHE A 140 49.37 5.67 -0.89
N ILE A 141 49.31 4.34 -0.82
CA ILE A 141 50.49 3.48 -0.67
C ILE A 141 51.44 3.71 -1.86
N TRP A 142 50.91 3.74 -3.09
CA TRP A 142 51.72 4.00 -4.28
C TRP A 142 52.40 5.37 -4.24
N MET A 143 51.67 6.42 -3.81
CA MET A 143 52.21 7.76 -3.60
C MET A 143 53.34 7.76 -2.55
N ILE A 144 53.16 7.07 -1.42
CA ILE A 144 54.18 6.93 -0.38
C ILE A 144 55.41 6.18 -0.90
N LEU A 145 55.21 5.07 -1.62
CA LEU A 145 56.31 4.29 -2.20
C LEU A 145 57.07 5.09 -3.26
N LYS A 146 56.37 5.87 -4.08
CA LYS A 146 56.96 6.78 -5.08
C LYS A 146 57.72 7.92 -4.41
N TYR A 147 57.18 8.49 -3.34
CA TYR A 147 57.84 9.51 -2.54
C TYR A 147 59.14 8.97 -1.93
N LYS A 148 59.09 7.79 -1.31
CA LYS A 148 60.27 7.12 -0.74
C LYS A 148 61.32 6.83 -1.82
N LYS A 149 60.92 6.31 -2.98
CA LYS A 149 61.82 6.05 -4.13
C LYS A 149 62.54 7.33 -4.61
N ARG A 150 61.87 8.49 -4.60
CA ARG A 150 62.50 9.78 -4.96
C ARG A 150 63.50 10.27 -3.91
N THR A 151 63.29 9.97 -2.63
CA THR A 151 64.25 10.33 -1.57
C THR A 151 65.45 9.39 -1.46
N THR A 152 65.40 8.16 -2.02
CA THR A 152 66.49 7.16 -1.86
C THR A 152 67.48 7.05 -3.04
N SER A 153 67.43 7.90 -4.08
CA SER A 153 68.51 7.97 -5.10
C SER A 153 68.45 9.29 -5.88
N PRO A 154 69.54 10.10 -5.98
CA PRO A 154 70.96 9.69 -6.01
C PRO A 154 71.91 10.46 -5.07
N ALA A 155 72.79 9.73 -4.39
CA ALA A 155 74.12 10.21 -4.01
C ALA A 155 75.14 9.10 -4.32
N ARG A 156 75.58 9.04 -5.58
CA ARG A 156 76.79 8.34 -5.99
C ARG A 156 77.57 9.29 -6.88
N ASN A 157 78.58 9.93 -6.31
CA ASN A 157 79.89 10.22 -6.91
C ASN A 157 80.71 11.12 -5.97
N SER A 158 81.83 10.61 -5.44
CA SER A 158 83.19 11.18 -5.56
C SER A 158 84.14 10.62 -4.48
N LEU A 159 85.38 10.30 -4.92
CA LEU A 159 86.61 10.00 -4.16
C LEU A 159 86.65 8.62 -3.47
N THR A 160 87.64 7.74 -3.68
CA THR A 160 89.07 7.93 -3.97
C THR A 160 89.65 6.82 -4.85
N GLN A 161 90.44 7.25 -5.84
CA GLN A 161 91.64 6.59 -6.34
C GLN A 161 92.68 6.54 -5.21
N GLU A 162 93.44 5.44 -5.07
CA GLU A 162 94.78 5.25 -4.46
C GLU A 162 94.82 3.85 -3.80
N VAL A 163 95.87 3.01 -3.79
CA VAL A 163 97.24 2.91 -4.34
C VAL A 163 97.66 1.47 -3.99
N SER A 164 98.45 0.84 -4.87
CA SER A 164 99.38 -0.31 -4.70
C SER A 164 98.98 -1.55 -3.90
#